data_AF-A0A914KAW6-F1
#
_entry.id   AF-A0A914KAW6-F1
#
_cell.length_a   1.000
_cell.length_b   1.000
_cell.length_c   1.000
_cell.angle_alpha   90.00
_cell.angle_beta   90.00
_cell.angle_gamma   90.00
#
_symmetry.space_group_name_H-M   'P 1'
#
loop_
_entity.id
_entity.type
_entity.pdbx_description
1 polymer ?
#
loop_
_entity_poly.entity_id
_entity_poly.type
_entity_poly.pdbx_seq_one_letter_code
_entity_poly.pdbx_strand_id
1 'polypeptide(L)'
;MLDKNCSREERLRLLRIAADRHQELYRDAMTGKGVDRHLFALYVVLKYLEEVSPFFDKIFPPLYLLSTSQTPLNQCEEDAKDVDPKLRNSLVTAGGGFGPVTDHGYGVSYIIAGENQISFHISSKKSADNTSSHKFRDDLVESLRDMRALFSDADSKISDKKAD
;
A
#
# COMPACT_ATOMS: atom_id res chain seq x y z
N MET A 1 1.41 -4.45 16.32
CA MET A 1 2.56 -5.29 15.90
C MET A 1 3.72 -5.20 16.88
N LEU A 2 4.29 -4.01 17.14
CA LEU A 2 5.53 -3.86 17.92
C LEU A 2 5.39 -3.84 19.45
N ASP A 3 4.18 -3.68 20.00
CA ASP A 3 3.98 -3.76 21.45
C ASP A 3 4.31 -5.17 21.95
N LYS A 4 5.29 -5.28 22.84
CA LYS A 4 5.77 -6.55 23.42
C LYS A 4 4.72 -7.26 24.28
N ASN A 5 3.78 -6.51 24.85
CA ASN A 5 2.75 -7.05 25.75
C ASN A 5 1.51 -7.54 25.01
N CYS A 6 1.39 -7.25 23.72
CA CYS A 6 0.26 -7.70 22.90
C CYS A 6 0.36 -9.21 22.62
N SER A 7 -0.76 -9.94 22.68
CA SER A 7 -0.79 -11.36 22.30
C SER A 7 -0.74 -11.52 20.78
N ARG A 8 -0.37 -12.72 20.31
CA ARG A 8 -0.36 -13.04 18.87
C ARG A 8 -1.77 -12.95 18.28
N GLU A 9 -2.76 -13.49 19.00
CA GLU A 9 -4.17 -13.50 18.60
C GLU A 9 -4.71 -12.09 18.45
N GLU A 10 -4.32 -11.19 19.37
CA GLU A 10 -4.71 -9.79 19.31
C GLU A 10 -4.05 -9.07 18.13
N ARG A 11 -2.75 -9.31 17.88
CA ARG A 11 -2.07 -8.77 16.69
C ARG A 11 -2.76 -9.21 15.40
N LEU A 12 -3.14 -10.49 15.29
CA LEU A 12 -3.83 -11.03 14.12
C LEU A 12 -5.23 -10.43 13.96
N ARG A 13 -5.98 -10.26 15.06
CA ARG A 13 -7.29 -9.60 15.06
C ARG A 13 -7.18 -8.17 14.54
N LEU A 14 -6.25 -7.39 15.09
CA LEU A 14 -6.03 -6.00 14.67
C LEU A 14 -5.53 -5.89 13.23
N LEU A 15 -4.69 -6.82 12.77
CA LEU A 15 -4.25 -6.89 11.38
C LEU A 15 -5.43 -7.08 10.42
N ARG A 16 -6.37 -7.97 10.75
CA ARG A 16 -7.59 -8.19 9.94
C ARG A 16 -8.47 -6.95 9.89
N ILE A 17 -8.72 -6.32 11.05
CA ILE A 17 -9.49 -5.06 11.12
C ILE A 17 -8.85 -3.97 10.25
N ALA A 18 -7.52 -3.82 10.30
CA ALA A 18 -6.81 -2.85 9.49
C ALA A 18 -6.93 -3.15 7.98
N ALA A 19 -6.80 -4.42 7.58
CA ALA A 19 -6.94 -4.85 6.20
C ALA A 19 -8.36 -4.64 5.66
N ASP A 20 -9.39 -5.01 6.44
CA ASP A 20 -10.80 -4.82 6.07
C ASP A 20 -11.13 -3.34 5.90
N ARG A 21 -10.65 -2.49 6.82
CA ARG A 21 -10.83 -1.03 6.71
C ARG A 21 -10.11 -0.45 5.50
N HIS A 22 -8.90 -0.92 5.19
CA HIS A 22 -8.17 -0.49 4.00
C HIS A 22 -8.94 -0.85 2.70
N GLN A 23 -9.48 -2.07 2.61
CA GLN A 23 -10.28 -2.51 1.47
C GLN A 23 -11.60 -1.75 1.31
N GLU A 24 -12.26 -1.41 2.43
CA GLU A 24 -13.44 -0.54 2.42
C GLU A 24 -13.11 0.86 1.87
N LEU A 25 -12.09 1.51 2.44
CA LEU A 25 -11.67 2.86 2.03
C LEU A 25 -11.23 2.91 0.57
N TYR A 26 -10.52 1.89 0.08
CA TYR A 26 -10.14 1.77 -1.32
C TYR A 26 -11.37 1.70 -2.24
N ARG A 27 -12.36 0.86 -1.92
CA ARG A 27 -13.60 0.74 -2.71
C ARG A 27 -14.43 2.02 -2.68
N ASP A 28 -14.52 2.68 -1.53
CA ASP A 28 -15.19 3.97 -1.40
C ASP A 28 -14.50 5.04 -2.26
N ALA A 29 -13.16 5.12 -2.22
CA ALA A 29 -12.41 6.03 -3.08
C ALA A 29 -12.66 5.76 -4.58
N MET A 30 -12.64 4.48 -5.00
CA MET A 30 -12.91 4.07 -6.38
C MET A 30 -14.34 4.35 -6.85
N THR A 31 -15.29 4.49 -5.93
CA THR A 31 -16.71 4.81 -6.21
C THR A 31 -17.06 6.28 -5.95
N GLY A 32 -16.04 7.15 -5.87
CA GLY A 32 -16.24 8.61 -5.78
C GLY A 32 -16.56 9.12 -4.37
N LYS A 33 -16.42 8.30 -3.33
CA LYS A 33 -16.61 8.68 -1.93
C LYS A 33 -15.31 9.10 -1.23
N GLY A 34 -14.20 9.18 -1.98
CA GLY A 34 -12.92 9.68 -1.48
C GLY A 34 -12.96 11.18 -1.21
N VAL A 35 -12.16 11.65 -0.25
CA VAL A 35 -12.20 13.04 0.25
C VAL A 35 -11.22 13.97 -0.46
N ASP A 36 -10.07 13.46 -0.90
CA ASP A 36 -8.95 14.27 -1.41
C ASP A 36 -9.33 15.15 -2.61
N ARG A 37 -9.96 14.56 -3.64
CA ARG A 37 -10.37 15.30 -4.84
C ARG A 37 -11.52 16.27 -4.57
N HIS A 38 -12.40 15.94 -3.63
CA HIS A 38 -13.48 16.84 -3.20
C HIS A 38 -12.90 18.06 -2.47
N LEU A 39 -12.03 17.85 -1.48
CA LEU A 39 -11.36 18.96 -0.78
C LEU A 39 -10.50 19.80 -1.72
N PHE A 40 -9.81 19.18 -2.67
CA PHE A 40 -9.03 19.91 -3.67
C PHE A 40 -9.93 20.78 -4.57
N ALA A 41 -11.08 20.28 -5.02
CA ALA A 41 -12.02 21.06 -5.82
C ALA A 41 -12.56 22.28 -5.03
N LEU A 42 -12.93 22.08 -3.76
CA LEU A 42 -13.36 23.18 -2.89
C LEU A 42 -12.25 24.21 -2.67
N TYR A 43 -11.00 23.74 -2.49
CA TYR A 43 -9.83 24.62 -2.37
C TYR A 43 -9.61 25.44 -3.65
N VAL A 44 -9.75 24.85 -4.83
CA VAL A 44 -9.63 25.56 -6.11
C VAL A 44 -10.73 26.63 -6.25
N VAL A 45 -11.97 26.31 -5.89
CA VAL A 45 -13.08 27.28 -5.90
C VAL A 45 -12.84 28.41 -4.90
N LEU A 46 -12.39 28.09 -3.67
CA LEU A 46 -12.02 29.09 -2.66
C LEU A 46 -10.98 30.08 -3.20
N LYS A 47 -9.93 29.58 -3.86
CA LYS A 47 -8.90 30.42 -4.49
C LYS A 47 -9.43 31.24 -5.66
N TYR A 48 -10.32 30.68 -6.48
CA TYR A 48 -10.96 31.40 -7.58
C TYR A 48 -11.83 32.56 -7.09
N LEU A 49 -12.55 32.36 -5.99
CA LEU A 49 -13.36 33.40 -5.35
C LEU A 49 -12.55 34.39 -4.51
N GLU A 50 -11.22 34.20 -4.42
CA GLU A 50 -10.31 35.01 -3.59
C GLU A 50 -10.70 35.04 -2.10
N GLU A 51 -11.34 33.98 -1.63
CA GLU A 51 -11.80 33.82 -0.25
C GLU A 51 -10.74 33.13 0.63
N VAL A 52 -10.90 33.28 1.94
CA VAL A 52 -10.03 32.65 2.94
C VAL A 52 -10.80 31.66 3.80
N SER A 53 -10.11 30.62 4.25
CA SER A 53 -10.71 29.64 5.15
C SER A 53 -9.66 29.09 6.10
N PRO A 54 -9.80 29.33 7.42
CA PRO A 54 -8.87 28.80 8.41
C PRO A 54 -8.71 27.28 8.36
N PHE A 55 -9.75 26.58 7.88
CA PHE A 55 -9.68 25.14 7.65
C PHE A 55 -8.74 24.79 6.50
N PHE A 56 -8.92 25.40 5.33
CA PHE A 56 -8.10 25.10 4.15
C PHE A 56 -6.65 25.56 4.32
N ASP A 57 -6.40 26.66 5.04
CA ASP A 57 -5.05 27.13 5.38
C ASP A 57 -4.29 26.12 6.26
N LYS A 58 -5.00 25.29 7.03
CA LYS A 58 -4.40 24.24 7.86
C LYS A 58 -4.07 22.98 7.07
N ILE A 59 -4.84 22.64 6.04
CA ILE A 59 -4.73 21.35 5.34
C ILE A 59 -4.08 21.44 3.96
N PHE A 60 -3.89 22.65 3.40
CA PHE A 60 -3.21 22.87 2.12
C PHE A 60 -1.95 23.76 2.26
N PRO A 61 -0.90 23.49 1.45
CA PRO A 61 -0.76 22.31 0.59
C PRO A 61 -0.53 21.04 1.42
N PRO A 62 -1.16 19.90 1.07
CA PRO A 62 -0.97 18.66 1.80
C PRO A 62 0.47 18.18 1.66
N LEU A 63 1.10 17.81 2.78
CA LEU A 63 2.41 17.18 2.80
C LEU A 63 2.24 15.66 2.69
N TYR A 64 2.40 15.13 1.48
CA TYR A 64 2.44 13.69 1.24
C TYR A 64 3.88 13.18 1.37
N LEU A 65 4.24 12.72 2.58
CA LEU A 65 5.56 12.14 2.86
C LEU A 65 5.73 10.73 2.26
N LEU A 66 4.63 10.09 1.88
CA LEU A 66 4.64 8.81 1.21
C LEU A 66 3.66 8.88 0.02
N SER A 67 4.19 8.77 -1.20
CA SER A 67 3.38 8.53 -2.38
C SER A 67 3.45 7.06 -2.76
N THR A 68 2.28 6.42 -2.91
CA THR A 68 2.18 4.99 -3.25
C THR A 68 1.31 4.76 -4.46
N SER A 69 1.66 3.78 -5.29
CA SER A 69 0.80 3.28 -6.35
C SER A 69 0.96 1.79 -6.52
N GLN A 70 -0.18 1.09 -6.65
CA GLN A 70 -0.19 -0.23 -7.23
C GLN A 70 -0.19 -0.09 -8.75
N THR A 71 0.72 -0.78 -9.43
CA THR A 71 0.64 -0.95 -10.89
C THR A 71 -0.07 -2.29 -11.15
N PRO A 72 -1.32 -2.29 -11.63
CA PRO A 72 -2.02 -3.54 -11.91
C PRO A 72 -1.43 -4.24 -13.14
N LEU A 73 -1.09 -5.53 -13.02
CA LEU A 73 -0.65 -6.35 -14.15
C LEU A 73 -1.83 -6.97 -14.92
N ASN A 74 -2.98 -7.13 -14.27
CA ASN A 74 -4.11 -7.90 -14.80
C ASN A 74 -5.16 -7.06 -15.53
N GLN A 75 -4.86 -5.80 -15.91
CA GLN A 75 -5.78 -5.00 -16.71
C GLN A 75 -6.05 -5.59 -18.10
N CYS A 76 -5.19 -6.51 -18.56
CA CYS A 76 -5.25 -7.18 -19.86
C CYS A 76 -5.50 -8.69 -19.74
N GLU A 77 -6.10 -9.17 -18.65
CA GLU A 77 -6.34 -10.61 -18.45
C GLU A 77 -7.20 -11.23 -19.58
N GLU A 78 -8.20 -10.48 -20.05
CA GLU A 78 -9.01 -10.86 -21.22
C GLU A 78 -8.17 -10.90 -22.51
N ASP A 79 -7.18 -10.00 -22.65
CA ASP A 79 -6.28 -9.94 -23.81
C ASP A 79 -5.23 -11.07 -23.80
N ALA A 80 -5.05 -11.73 -22.65
CA ALA A 80 -4.07 -12.80 -22.45
C ALA A 80 -4.71 -14.17 -22.17
N LYS A 81 -6.03 -14.33 -22.39
CA LYS A 81 -6.76 -15.57 -22.08
C LYS A 81 -6.28 -16.79 -22.89
N ASP A 82 -5.80 -16.55 -24.11
CA ASP A 82 -5.31 -17.59 -25.01
C ASP A 82 -3.77 -17.78 -24.93
N VAL A 83 -3.10 -17.03 -24.05
CA VAL A 83 -1.64 -17.12 -23.85
C VAL A 83 -1.34 -18.27 -22.89
N ASP A 84 -0.40 -19.13 -23.27
CA ASP A 84 0.07 -20.22 -22.41
C ASP A 84 0.48 -19.68 -21.02
N PRO A 85 0.04 -20.31 -19.91
CA PRO A 85 0.32 -19.82 -18.56
C PRO A 85 1.81 -19.67 -18.24
N LYS A 86 2.70 -20.50 -18.80
CA LYS A 86 4.15 -20.37 -18.56
C LYS A 86 4.70 -19.16 -19.29
N LEU A 87 4.25 -18.91 -20.52
CA LEU A 87 4.59 -17.70 -21.25
C LEU A 87 4.03 -16.45 -20.56
N ARG A 88 2.78 -16.48 -20.10
CA ARG A 88 2.20 -15.35 -19.33
C ARG A 88 3.02 -15.03 -18.08
N ASN A 89 3.47 -16.06 -17.35
CA ASN A 89 4.33 -15.88 -16.19
C ASN A 89 5.73 -15.34 -16.53
N SER A 90 6.29 -15.67 -17.69
CA SER A 90 7.60 -15.13 -18.10
C SER A 90 7.54 -13.68 -18.57
N LEU A 91 6.35 -13.16 -18.88
CA LEU A 91 6.12 -11.76 -19.26
C LEU A 91 5.89 -10.84 -18.06
N VAL A 92 5.80 -11.39 -16.84
CA VAL A 92 5.73 -10.61 -15.61
C VAL A 92 7.02 -9.81 -15.44
N THR A 93 6.88 -8.52 -15.20
CA THR A 93 7.98 -7.61 -14.89
C THR A 93 7.84 -7.03 -13.49
N ALA A 94 8.97 -6.66 -12.88
CA ALA A 94 8.99 -5.87 -11.65
C ALA A 94 8.46 -4.44 -11.85
N GLY A 95 8.23 -4.03 -13.10
CA GLY A 95 7.69 -2.74 -13.50
C GLY A 95 8.65 -1.59 -13.22
N GLY A 96 8.08 -0.39 -13.10
CA GLY A 96 8.80 0.83 -12.76
C GLY A 96 8.19 1.54 -11.56
N GLY A 97 8.77 2.68 -11.21
CA GLY A 97 8.21 3.55 -10.19
C GLY A 97 8.50 5.02 -10.47
N PHE A 98 8.30 5.84 -9.46
CA PHE A 98 8.39 7.30 -9.52
C PHE A 98 9.24 7.83 -8.36
N GLY A 99 9.74 9.05 -8.49
CA GLY A 99 10.40 9.78 -7.40
C GLY A 99 9.41 10.22 -6.31
N PRO A 100 9.89 10.59 -5.12
CA PRO A 100 9.03 11.15 -4.08
C PRO A 100 8.46 12.50 -4.52
N VAL A 101 7.22 12.81 -4.09
CA VAL A 101 6.54 14.09 -4.40
C VAL A 101 6.99 15.23 -3.49
N THR A 102 7.75 14.94 -2.44
CA THR A 102 8.34 15.90 -1.51
C THR A 102 9.83 15.59 -1.32
N ASP A 103 10.61 16.59 -0.90
CA ASP A 103 12.05 16.43 -0.69
C ASP A 103 12.38 15.42 0.40
N HIS A 104 11.54 15.41 1.44
CA HIS A 104 11.69 14.59 2.66
C HIS A 104 10.80 13.34 2.68
N GLY A 105 10.31 12.92 1.52
CA GLY A 105 9.37 11.80 1.40
C GLY A 105 9.89 10.59 0.63
N TYR A 106 9.02 9.60 0.47
CA TYR A 106 9.22 8.38 -0.30
C TYR A 106 8.26 8.28 -1.48
N GLY A 107 8.73 7.69 -2.58
CA GLY A 107 7.90 7.19 -3.66
C GLY A 107 7.96 5.67 -3.71
N VAL A 108 6.81 4.98 -3.57
CA VAL A 108 6.74 3.52 -3.50
C VAL A 108 5.75 3.00 -4.53
N SER A 109 6.25 2.37 -5.58
CA SER A 109 5.43 1.63 -6.55
C SER A 109 5.52 0.15 -6.23
N TYR A 110 4.43 -0.58 -6.39
CA TYR A 110 4.43 -2.03 -6.21
C TYR A 110 3.55 -2.76 -7.21
N ILE A 111 3.94 -4.01 -7.44
CA ILE A 111 3.27 -4.94 -8.35
C ILE A 111 3.08 -6.25 -7.63
N ILE A 112 1.84 -6.73 -7.57
CA ILE A 112 1.51 -8.10 -7.15
C ILE A 112 1.46 -8.94 -8.42
N ALA A 113 2.36 -9.91 -8.51
CA ALA A 113 2.58 -10.74 -9.69
C ALA A 113 2.24 -12.20 -9.41
N GLY A 114 1.12 -12.64 -9.96
CA GLY A 114 0.57 -13.97 -9.68
C GLY A 114 0.34 -14.18 -8.18
N GLU A 115 0.61 -15.40 -7.71
CA GLU A 115 0.33 -15.80 -6.32
C GLU A 115 1.55 -15.68 -5.38
N ASN A 116 2.77 -15.63 -5.93
CA ASN A 116 3.99 -15.89 -5.16
C ASN A 116 5.00 -14.74 -5.17
N GLN A 117 4.71 -13.63 -5.86
CA GLN A 117 5.67 -12.55 -6.02
C GLN A 117 5.03 -11.18 -5.82
N ILE A 118 5.71 -10.32 -5.07
CA ILE A 118 5.43 -8.90 -4.98
C ILE A 118 6.73 -8.16 -5.26
N SER A 119 6.70 -7.22 -6.21
CA SER A 119 7.83 -6.36 -6.55
C SER A 119 7.59 -4.96 -6.02
N PHE A 120 8.62 -4.35 -5.41
CA PHE A 120 8.56 -2.98 -4.90
C PHE A 120 9.68 -2.14 -5.54
N HIS A 121 9.33 -0.94 -5.98
CA HIS A 121 10.27 0.12 -6.37
C HIS A 121 10.17 1.26 -5.35
N ILE A 122 11.24 1.49 -4.58
CA ILE A 122 11.27 2.46 -3.47
C ILE A 122 12.29 3.56 -3.78
N SER A 123 11.84 4.81 -3.84
CA SER A 123 12.65 6.00 -4.10
C SER A 123 12.59 6.98 -2.92
N SER A 124 13.69 7.70 -2.72
CA SER A 124 13.86 8.79 -1.75
C SER A 124 14.99 9.70 -2.24
N LYS A 125 15.04 10.96 -1.79
CA LYS A 125 16.13 11.87 -2.16
C LYS A 125 17.33 11.65 -1.25
N LYS A 126 18.52 11.47 -1.83
CA LYS A 126 19.79 11.37 -1.08
C LYS A 126 20.11 12.61 -0.24
N SER A 127 19.55 13.76 -0.61
CA SER A 127 19.72 15.04 0.10
C SER A 127 18.88 15.15 1.37
N ALA A 128 17.89 14.27 1.57
CA ALA A 128 17.05 14.28 2.76
C ALA A 128 17.68 13.43 3.88
N ASP A 129 17.80 14.02 5.05
CA ASP A 129 18.37 13.42 6.26
C ASP A 129 17.45 12.40 6.93
N ASN A 130 16.14 12.52 6.70
CA ASN A 130 15.10 11.71 7.32
C ASN A 130 14.66 10.49 6.49
N THR A 131 15.24 10.25 5.30
CA THR A 131 14.81 9.16 4.41
C THR A 131 15.95 8.23 3.97
N SER A 132 15.62 6.97 3.72
CA SER A 132 16.52 5.99 3.11
C SER A 132 15.75 4.87 2.45
N SER A 133 15.80 4.79 1.11
CA SER A 133 15.16 3.70 0.35
C SER A 133 15.61 2.32 0.81
N HIS A 134 16.88 2.17 1.22
CA HIS A 134 17.41 0.89 1.69
C HIS A 134 16.82 0.48 3.04
N LYS A 135 16.77 1.41 4.01
CA LYS A 135 16.16 1.13 5.31
C LYS A 135 14.67 0.84 5.18
N PHE A 136 13.95 1.65 4.38
CA PHE A 136 12.52 1.42 4.12
C PHE A 136 12.28 0.03 3.50
N ARG A 137 13.12 -0.40 2.55
CA ARG A 137 13.05 -1.76 1.98
C ARG A 137 13.20 -2.82 3.07
N ASP A 138 14.17 -2.66 3.95
CA ASP A 138 14.46 -3.65 5.01
C ASP A 138 13.29 -3.72 6.01
N ASP A 139 12.79 -2.57 6.45
CA ASP A 139 11.62 -2.46 7.34
C ASP A 139 10.35 -3.06 6.68
N LEU A 140 10.16 -2.84 5.39
CA LEU A 140 9.04 -3.41 4.63
C LEU A 140 9.12 -4.93 4.54
N VAL A 141 10.31 -5.47 4.27
CA VAL A 141 10.54 -6.92 4.20
C VAL A 141 10.29 -7.57 5.56
N GLU A 142 10.79 -6.95 6.65
CA GLU A 142 10.53 -7.40 8.02
C GLU A 142 9.04 -7.35 8.34
N SER A 143 8.37 -6.24 8.04
CA SER A 143 6.92 -6.08 8.27
C SER A 143 6.08 -7.15 7.56
N LEU A 144 6.40 -7.46 6.30
CA LEU A 144 5.70 -8.51 5.54
C LEU A 144 5.96 -9.91 6.14
N ARG A 145 7.17 -10.19 6.62
CA ARG A 145 7.51 -11.45 7.29
C ARG A 145 6.79 -11.59 8.62
N ASP A 146 6.75 -10.52 9.42
CA ASP A 146 6.03 -10.48 10.68
C ASP A 146 4.53 -10.70 10.50
N MET A 147 3.94 -10.03 9.50
CA MET A 147 2.55 -10.26 9.12
C MET A 147 2.31 -11.72 8.73
N ARG A 148 3.18 -12.32 7.91
CA ARG A 148 3.08 -13.73 7.51
C ARG A 148 3.16 -14.68 8.70
N ALA A 149 4.07 -14.45 9.64
CA ALA A 149 4.25 -15.30 10.82
C ALA A 149 2.98 -15.41 11.67
N LEU A 150 2.16 -14.36 11.71
CA LEU A 150 0.85 -14.39 12.39
C LEU A 150 -0.13 -15.42 11.81
N PHE A 151 0.08 -15.89 10.58
CA PHE A 151 -0.77 -16.91 9.95
C PHE A 151 -0.16 -18.31 10.04
N SER A 152 1.17 -18.45 9.97
CA SER A 152 1.83 -19.77 9.87
C SER A 152 1.71 -20.66 11.12
N ASP A 153 1.62 -20.12 12.33
CA ASP A 153 1.47 -20.96 13.55
C ASP A 153 0.03 -21.38 13.87
N ALA A 154 -0.96 -20.97 13.07
CA ALA A 154 -2.35 -21.42 13.24
C ALA A 154 -2.62 -22.77 12.54
N ASP A 155 -1.88 -23.06 11.47
CA ASP A 155 -2.08 -24.27 10.66
C ASP A 155 -1.58 -25.54 11.35
N SER A 156 -0.62 -25.43 12.29
CA SER A 156 -0.13 -26.57 13.08
C SER A 156 -1.15 -27.10 14.10
N LYS A 157 -2.17 -26.32 14.47
CA LYS A 157 -3.20 -26.77 15.44
C LYS A 157 -4.45 -27.37 14.78
N ILE A 158 -4.58 -27.28 13.45
CA ILE A 158 -5.73 -27.83 12.71
C ILE A 158 -5.44 -29.26 12.23
N SER A 159 -4.17 -29.61 11.98
CA SER A 159 -3.76 -30.98 11.60
C SER A 159 -3.94 -32.01 12.73
N ASP A 160 -3.79 -31.60 13.98
CA ASP A 160 -3.83 -32.51 15.14
C ASP A 160 -5.26 -32.86 15.63
N LYS A 161 -6.30 -32.27 15.03
CA LYS A 161 -7.71 -32.52 15.41
C LYS A 161 -8.48 -33.42 14.44
N LYS A 162 -7.82 -34.01 13.44
CA LYS A 162 -8.43 -34.94 12.47
C LYS A 162 -7.99 -36.40 12.63
N ALA A 163 -7.28 -36.72 13.70
CA ALA A 163 -6.91 -38.09 14.05
C ALA A 163 -7.48 -38.44 15.43
N ASP A 164 -8.79 -38.73 15.47
CA ASP A 164 -9.47 -39.56 16.47
C ASP A 164 -10.75 -40.12 15.83
#